data_AF-A0A9Q1R7R3-F1
#
_entry.id   AF-A0A9Q1R7R3-F1
#
_cell.length_a   1.000
_cell.length_b   1.000
_cell.length_c   1.000
_cell.angle_alpha   90.00
_cell.angle_beta   90.00
_cell.angle_gamma   90.00
#
_symmetry.space_group_name_H-M   'P 1'
#
loop_
_entity.id
_entity.type
_entity.pdbx_description
1 polymer ?
#
loop_
_entity_poly.entity_id
_entity_poly.type
_entity_poly.pdbx_seq_one_letter_code
_entity_poly.pdbx_strand_id
1 'polypeptide(L)'
;MGLPLVGETFGFFAPHKSFSIGNFLQEHHSRYGKVFKSYLFGSPTIVSCDLELNTFVLQNEDRLFQSSYPKSVRDILGKHSLMLVTGDLHKKFRSIEISLINEFKRKPDFLGYVDRVCVSLVKSWRGNQLVIFSKEAKQFSFNLMLMNLLDMEPGEPQGLQLLQDFLTFMKGFISIPINLPWTPYAKAVKARTRISSTLKQVLKDRENKKDVEEVGPAKGDPFDEILLKGHLSDAEKVSILLDLLLAGYETTSGLLSLLVYFLAQSPRALQKLKDEHRALRRMKKKGEPLNWEDYKKMEFTIMVINETVRCGNLVKFVHREAIKDVEFKGYHIPAGWKILPILSAVHLDPSLHENPSEFNPWRWTDKATSKKVIPFGGGLRICPGSELAKLEAAFFLHHLVLNYSPPHRKMSYDYLFKYIIIGDTGVGKSCLLLQFTDKRPIKLQIWDTAGQESFRSITRSYYRGAAGALLVYDITRRETFNHLASWLEDARQHANPNMTIMLVGNKSDLSHRRAVSKERAFEEAFIKTAGKILQKIQEGVFDVSNESSGIKVGYGRTQGPAGPRDGAVAQRGGCCG
;
A
#
# COMPACT_ATOMS: atom_id res chain seq x y z
N MET A 1 7.72 25.28 -17.04
CA MET A 1 7.07 26.60 -16.83
C MET A 1 5.62 26.62 -17.33
N GLY A 2 5.26 25.87 -18.38
CA GLY A 2 3.85 25.53 -18.66
C GLY A 2 2.98 26.67 -19.21
N LEU A 3 1.65 26.50 -19.10
CA LEU A 3 0.65 27.45 -19.59
C LEU A 3 0.63 28.75 -18.76
N PRO A 4 0.21 29.90 -19.33
CA PRO A 4 0.00 31.12 -18.56
C PRO A 4 -0.96 30.89 -17.38
N LEU A 5 -0.68 31.51 -16.22
CA LEU A 5 -1.47 31.47 -14.97
C LEU A 5 -1.56 30.12 -14.24
N VAL A 6 -1.62 29.00 -14.94
CA VAL A 6 -1.79 27.66 -14.36
C VAL A 6 -0.55 26.79 -14.46
N GLY A 7 0.43 27.17 -15.28
CA GLY A 7 1.67 26.46 -15.51
C GLY A 7 1.44 24.99 -15.86
N GLU A 8 1.99 24.11 -15.01
CA GLU A 8 1.99 22.65 -15.22
C GLU A 8 1.03 21.93 -14.25
N THR A 9 0.17 22.69 -13.57
CA THR A 9 -0.71 22.19 -12.49
C THR A 9 -1.61 21.03 -12.93
N PHE A 10 -2.16 21.06 -14.15
CA PHE A 10 -3.01 19.97 -14.65
C PHE A 10 -2.21 18.68 -14.91
N GLY A 11 -1.01 18.79 -15.48
CA GLY A 11 -0.11 17.64 -15.64
C GLY A 11 0.29 17.05 -14.30
N PHE A 12 0.58 17.91 -13.32
CA PHE A 12 0.90 17.50 -11.96
C PHE A 12 -0.26 16.76 -11.26
N PHE A 13 -1.52 17.16 -11.52
CA PHE A 13 -2.72 16.49 -10.99
C PHE A 13 -3.20 15.28 -11.80
N ALA A 14 -2.54 14.92 -12.90
CA ALA A 14 -2.95 13.80 -13.72
C ALA A 14 -3.08 12.52 -12.86
N PRO A 15 -4.25 11.84 -12.87
CA PRO A 15 -4.47 10.65 -12.08
C PRO A 15 -3.46 9.55 -12.44
N HIS A 16 -2.92 8.91 -11.40
CA HIS A 16 -2.00 7.78 -11.54
C HIS A 16 -2.15 6.85 -10.33
N LYS A 17 -1.65 5.61 -10.48
CA LYS A 17 -1.68 4.59 -9.40
C LYS A 17 -1.02 5.14 -8.13
N SER A 18 -1.60 4.87 -6.96
CA SER A 18 -1.08 5.38 -5.67
C SER A 18 0.31 4.86 -5.31
N PHE A 19 0.68 3.68 -5.81
CA PHE A 19 2.00 3.07 -5.67
C PHE A 19 2.96 3.42 -6.82
N SER A 20 2.76 4.59 -7.43
CA SER A 20 3.63 5.18 -8.45
C SER A 20 3.77 6.68 -8.18
N ILE A 21 4.88 7.27 -8.63
CA ILE A 21 5.08 8.72 -8.62
C ILE A 21 4.38 9.42 -9.81
N GLY A 22 3.85 8.65 -10.78
CA GLY A 22 3.15 9.16 -11.95
C GLY A 22 4.06 9.72 -13.05
N ASN A 23 3.52 9.82 -14.26
CA ASN A 23 4.30 10.20 -15.46
C ASN A 23 4.90 11.60 -15.33
N PHE A 24 4.14 12.56 -14.79
CA PHE A 24 4.60 13.94 -14.63
C PHE A 24 5.94 14.01 -13.86
N LEU A 25 6.00 13.36 -12.69
CA LEU A 25 7.20 13.34 -11.88
C LEU A 25 8.30 12.49 -12.51
N GLN A 26 7.97 11.35 -13.14
CA GLN A 26 8.96 10.52 -13.84
C GLN A 26 9.67 11.27 -14.96
N GLU A 27 8.92 11.97 -15.80
CA GLU A 27 9.45 12.75 -16.92
C GLU A 27 10.33 13.90 -16.45
N HIS A 28 9.87 14.65 -15.44
CA HIS A 28 10.65 15.76 -14.88
C HIS A 28 11.89 15.27 -14.15
N HIS A 29 11.76 14.20 -13.37
CA HIS A 29 12.87 13.55 -12.68
C HIS A 29 13.94 13.09 -13.67
N SER A 30 13.55 12.48 -14.79
CA SER A 30 14.49 12.04 -15.83
C SER A 30 15.18 13.19 -16.55
N ARG A 31 14.52 14.34 -16.70
CA ARG A 31 15.04 15.49 -17.46
C ARG A 31 15.88 16.45 -16.63
N TYR A 32 15.48 16.67 -15.38
CA TYR A 32 16.01 17.73 -14.53
C TYR A 32 16.62 17.21 -13.22
N GLY A 33 16.49 15.91 -12.93
CA GLY A 33 16.94 15.30 -11.69
C GLY A 33 15.90 15.36 -10.57
N LYS A 34 16.33 14.99 -9.35
CA LYS A 34 15.46 14.87 -8.16
C LYS A 34 14.88 16.20 -7.67
N VAL A 35 15.47 17.33 -8.05
CA VAL A 35 15.04 18.67 -7.63
C VAL A 35 14.92 19.54 -8.87
N PHE A 36 13.74 20.11 -9.10
CA PHE A 36 13.49 20.91 -10.31
C PHE A 36 12.53 22.07 -10.06
N LYS A 37 12.58 23.07 -10.95
CA LYS A 37 11.68 24.23 -10.95
C LYS A 37 10.47 23.96 -11.84
N SER A 38 9.29 24.39 -11.41
CA SER A 38 8.07 24.41 -12.20
C SER A 38 7.20 25.61 -11.79
N TYR A 39 6.07 25.79 -12.48
CA TYR A 39 5.04 26.75 -12.10
C TYR A 39 3.77 25.96 -11.79
N LEU A 40 3.43 25.86 -10.51
CA LEU A 40 2.35 25.02 -10.01
C LEU A 40 1.47 25.85 -9.08
N PHE A 41 0.16 25.62 -9.12
CA PHE A 41 -0.81 26.28 -8.25
C PHE A 41 -0.79 27.82 -8.33
N GLY A 42 -0.43 28.37 -9.48
CA GLY A 42 -0.30 29.82 -9.66
C GLY A 42 0.94 30.42 -8.99
N SER A 43 2.00 29.65 -8.76
CA SER A 43 3.23 30.14 -8.13
C SER A 43 4.49 29.45 -8.68
N PRO A 44 5.62 30.17 -8.73
CA PRO A 44 6.92 29.53 -8.97
C PRO A 44 7.21 28.55 -7.84
N THR A 45 7.58 27.33 -8.21
CA THR A 45 7.61 26.18 -7.30
C THR A 45 8.86 25.35 -7.51
N ILE A 46 9.56 25.02 -6.43
CA ILE A 46 10.56 23.95 -6.37
C ILE A 46 9.86 22.64 -6.06
N VAL A 47 10.08 21.61 -6.87
CA VAL A 47 9.61 20.25 -6.61
C VAL A 47 10.80 19.42 -6.16
N SER A 48 10.67 18.75 -5.02
CA SER A 48 11.75 17.96 -4.43
C SER A 48 11.34 16.49 -4.24
N CYS A 49 11.94 15.62 -5.04
CA CYS A 49 11.91 14.17 -4.89
C CYS A 49 13.11 13.64 -4.08
N ASP A 50 13.94 14.53 -3.53
CA ASP A 50 15.16 14.19 -2.80
C ASP A 50 14.91 14.04 -1.29
N LEU A 51 15.39 12.95 -0.69
CA LEU A 51 15.19 12.68 0.73
C LEU A 51 15.82 13.77 1.61
N GLU A 52 17.05 14.18 1.32
CA GLU A 52 17.78 15.10 2.19
C GLU A 52 17.17 16.50 2.13
N LEU A 53 16.84 17.00 0.94
CA LEU A 53 16.14 18.28 0.81
C LEU A 53 14.74 18.22 1.44
N ASN A 54 14.00 17.12 1.27
CA ASN A 54 12.70 16.95 1.93
C ASN A 54 12.82 16.99 3.46
N THR A 55 13.78 16.26 4.02
CA THR A 55 14.06 16.26 5.46
C THR A 55 14.48 17.66 5.93
N PHE A 56 15.36 18.33 5.20
CA PHE A 56 15.81 19.69 5.52
C PHE A 56 14.64 20.70 5.55
N VAL A 57 13.77 20.66 4.54
CA VAL A 57 12.57 21.52 4.48
C VAL A 57 11.65 21.26 5.66
N LEU A 58 11.35 19.99 5.95
CA LEU A 58 10.44 19.62 7.04
C LEU A 58 11.00 19.97 8.43
N GLN A 59 12.31 19.85 8.63
CA GLN A 59 12.96 20.15 9.91
C GLN A 59 13.14 21.66 10.15
N ASN A 60 13.10 22.49 9.11
CA ASN A 60 13.26 23.94 9.21
C ASN A 60 11.93 24.71 9.06
N GLU A 61 10.82 24.06 9.40
CA GLU A 61 9.51 24.72 9.58
C GLU A 61 9.61 25.88 10.58
N ASP A 62 8.91 26.99 10.29
CA ASP A 62 8.91 28.26 11.03
C ASP A 62 10.29 28.96 11.12
N ARG A 63 11.34 28.43 10.49
CA ARG A 63 12.70 29.04 10.45
C ARG A 63 13.12 29.49 9.06
N LEU A 64 13.03 28.59 8.09
CA LEU A 64 13.38 28.80 6.68
C LEU A 64 12.19 28.54 5.76
N PHE A 65 11.26 27.69 6.19
CA PHE A 65 10.06 27.34 5.44
C PHE A 65 8.81 27.46 6.32
N GLN A 66 7.66 27.64 5.69
CA GLN A 66 6.36 27.61 6.36
C GLN A 66 5.33 26.83 5.55
N SER A 67 4.36 26.21 6.23
CA SER A 67 3.15 25.64 5.60
C SER A 67 2.45 26.68 4.72
N SER A 68 2.17 26.31 3.47
CA SER A 68 1.61 27.28 2.51
C SER A 68 0.73 26.62 1.45
N TYR A 69 -0.44 26.17 1.87
CA TYR A 69 -1.41 25.46 1.03
C TYR A 69 -2.13 26.38 0.01
N PRO A 70 -2.67 25.83 -1.09
CA PRO A 70 -3.43 26.58 -2.09
C PRO A 70 -4.66 27.28 -1.51
N LYS A 71 -5.11 28.34 -2.18
CA LYS A 71 -6.26 29.16 -1.73
C LYS A 71 -7.52 28.32 -1.47
N SER A 72 -7.82 27.33 -2.32
CA SER A 72 -8.97 26.44 -2.12
C SER A 72 -8.96 25.77 -0.75
N VAL A 73 -7.83 25.20 -0.36
CA VAL A 73 -7.62 24.56 0.94
C VAL A 73 -7.70 25.59 2.07
N ARG A 74 -7.08 26.77 1.90
CA ARG A 74 -7.10 27.82 2.92
C ARG A 74 -8.49 28.34 3.23
N ASP A 75 -9.26 28.64 2.19
CA ASP A 75 -10.58 29.25 2.32
C ASP A 75 -11.60 28.22 2.86
N ILE A 76 -11.44 26.93 2.52
CA ILE A 76 -12.34 25.87 2.97
C ILE A 76 -12.03 25.42 4.41
N LEU A 77 -10.76 25.23 4.80
CA LEU A 77 -10.39 24.87 6.18
C LEU A 77 -10.50 26.06 7.13
N GLY A 78 -10.08 27.24 6.66
CA GLY A 78 -10.15 28.52 7.35
C GLY A 78 -9.02 28.76 8.34
N LYS A 79 -8.92 30.03 8.75
CA LYS A 79 -7.73 30.61 9.37
C LYS A 79 -7.25 29.96 10.67
N HIS A 80 -8.10 29.22 11.38
CA HIS A 80 -7.74 28.53 12.63
C HIS A 80 -7.40 27.05 12.43
N SER A 81 -7.34 26.55 11.19
CA SER A 81 -6.99 25.15 10.96
C SER A 81 -5.52 24.89 11.28
N LEU A 82 -5.22 23.78 11.95
CA LEU A 82 -3.85 23.36 12.29
C LEU A 82 -2.95 23.26 11.05
N MET A 83 -3.52 22.91 9.90
CA MET A 83 -2.79 22.84 8.62
C MET A 83 -2.30 24.22 8.13
N LEU A 84 -2.96 25.30 8.55
CA LEU A 84 -2.73 26.65 8.04
C LEU A 84 -2.05 27.57 9.05
N VAL A 85 -2.37 27.48 10.34
CA VAL A 85 -1.74 28.31 11.37
C VAL A 85 -0.24 28.01 11.44
N THR A 86 0.56 29.02 11.79
CA THR A 86 2.03 28.95 11.92
C THR A 86 2.48 29.48 13.29
N GLY A 87 3.77 29.31 13.62
CA GLY A 87 4.36 29.88 14.84
C GLY A 87 3.71 29.41 16.14
N ASP A 88 3.55 30.31 17.10
CA ASP A 88 3.08 29.95 18.45
C ASP A 88 1.62 29.50 18.48
N LEU A 89 0.77 30.03 17.58
CA LEU A 89 -0.61 29.56 17.45
C LEU A 89 -0.66 28.10 16.97
N HIS A 90 0.19 27.73 16.02
CA HIS A 90 0.33 26.32 15.60
C HIS A 90 0.81 25.44 16.75
N LYS A 91 1.82 25.86 17.52
CA LYS A 91 2.30 25.10 18.69
C LYS A 91 1.18 24.89 19.71
N LYS A 92 0.38 25.92 19.99
CA LYS A 92 -0.78 25.86 20.90
C LYS A 92 -1.81 24.83 20.42
N PHE A 93 -2.30 24.94 19.18
CA PHE A 93 -3.31 24.02 18.64
C PHE A 93 -2.80 22.60 18.54
N ARG A 94 -1.55 22.43 18.09
CA ARG A 94 -0.89 21.12 18.04
C ARG A 94 -0.85 20.47 19.42
N SER A 95 -0.48 21.21 20.46
CA SER A 95 -0.43 20.70 21.84
C SER A 95 -1.79 20.21 22.32
N ILE A 96 -2.85 21.00 22.03
CA ILE A 96 -4.23 20.65 22.35
C ILE A 96 -4.66 19.37 21.63
N GLU A 97 -4.49 19.30 20.30
CA GLU A 97 -4.87 18.11 19.52
C GLU A 97 -4.11 16.86 19.96
N ILE A 98 -2.80 16.96 20.22
CA ILE A 98 -2.02 15.84 20.74
C ILE A 98 -2.56 15.38 22.11
N SER A 99 -2.95 16.32 22.97
CA SER A 99 -3.52 16.01 24.28
C SER A 99 -4.85 15.27 24.14
N LEU A 100 -5.75 15.77 23.29
CA LEU A 100 -7.03 15.11 22.98
C LEU A 100 -6.82 13.69 22.43
N ILE A 101 -5.92 13.53 21.44
CA ILE A 101 -5.61 12.23 20.84
C ILE A 101 -5.00 11.27 21.86
N ASN A 102 -4.17 11.76 22.78
CA ASN A 102 -3.58 10.94 23.84
C ASN A 102 -4.61 10.48 24.86
N GLU A 103 -5.59 11.32 25.20
CA GLU A 103 -6.69 10.92 26.07
C GLU A 103 -7.53 9.80 25.45
N PHE A 104 -7.84 9.87 24.15
CA PHE A 104 -8.52 8.78 23.45
C PHE A 104 -7.77 7.46 23.56
N LYS A 105 -6.47 7.45 23.27
CA LYS A 105 -5.65 6.21 23.28
C LYS A 105 -5.52 5.56 24.66
N ARG A 106 -5.66 6.33 25.75
CA ARG A 106 -5.47 5.86 27.13
C ARG A 106 -6.74 5.32 27.78
N LYS A 107 -7.92 5.76 27.34
CA LYS A 107 -9.19 5.32 27.93
C LYS A 107 -9.47 3.86 27.56
N PRO A 108 -9.63 2.94 28.55
CA PRO A 108 -10.03 1.56 28.28
C PRO A 108 -11.35 1.48 27.49
N ASP A 109 -12.28 2.38 27.78
CA ASP A 109 -13.57 2.45 27.09
C ASP A 109 -13.44 2.77 25.61
N PHE A 110 -12.48 3.64 25.24
CA PHE A 110 -12.18 3.96 23.85
C PHE A 110 -11.61 2.74 23.12
N LEU A 111 -10.61 2.06 23.70
CA LEU A 111 -10.03 0.86 23.09
C LEU A 111 -11.08 -0.26 22.93
N GLY A 112 -11.89 -0.46 23.96
CA GLY A 112 -13.01 -1.41 23.92
C GLY A 112 -14.05 -1.01 22.88
N TYR A 113 -14.29 0.29 22.68
CA TYR A 113 -15.19 0.79 21.64
C TYR A 113 -14.64 0.53 20.23
N VAL A 114 -13.37 0.88 19.95
CA VAL A 114 -12.72 0.60 18.66
C VAL A 114 -12.80 -0.90 18.34
N ASP A 115 -12.54 -1.76 19.32
CA ASP A 115 -12.65 -3.21 19.18
C ASP A 115 -14.09 -3.65 18.83
N ARG A 116 -15.09 -3.15 19.57
CA ARG A 116 -16.52 -3.43 19.29
C ARG A 116 -16.95 -3.00 17.90
N VAL A 117 -16.53 -1.82 17.44
CA VAL A 117 -16.85 -1.33 16.09
C VAL A 117 -16.20 -2.22 15.03
N CYS A 118 -14.93 -2.63 15.21
CA CYS A 118 -14.27 -3.58 14.31
C CYS A 118 -15.02 -4.91 14.23
N VAL A 119 -15.44 -5.46 15.38
CA VAL A 119 -16.21 -6.70 15.45
C VAL A 119 -17.56 -6.56 14.74
N SER A 120 -18.28 -5.45 14.97
CA SER A 120 -19.58 -5.18 14.36
C SER A 120 -19.46 -5.09 12.84
N LEU A 121 -18.46 -4.35 12.34
CA LEU A 121 -18.17 -4.21 10.92
C LEU A 121 -17.86 -5.56 10.26
N VAL A 122 -16.96 -6.34 10.85
CA VAL A 122 -16.58 -7.65 10.29
C VAL A 122 -17.76 -8.64 10.34
N LYS A 123 -18.65 -8.54 11.34
CA LYS A 123 -19.86 -9.37 11.41
C LYS A 123 -20.92 -8.97 10.38
N SER A 124 -21.07 -7.69 10.05
CA SER A 124 -22.09 -7.22 9.09
C SER A 124 -21.88 -7.77 7.67
N TRP A 125 -20.67 -8.23 7.37
CA TRP A 125 -20.33 -8.82 6.09
C TRP A 125 -20.63 -10.33 5.98
N ARG A 126 -21.11 -10.98 7.05
CA ARG A 126 -21.43 -12.42 7.03
C ARG A 126 -22.61 -12.68 6.09
N GLY A 127 -22.45 -13.65 5.20
CA GLY A 127 -23.47 -14.00 4.20
C GLY A 127 -23.45 -13.13 2.94
N ASN A 128 -22.70 -12.03 2.92
CA ASN A 128 -22.55 -11.19 1.73
C ASN A 128 -21.55 -11.81 0.75
N GLN A 129 -21.95 -11.98 -0.51
CA GLN A 129 -21.06 -12.47 -1.57
C GLN A 129 -20.07 -11.40 -2.05
N LEU A 130 -20.45 -10.12 -1.97
CA LEU A 130 -19.66 -8.98 -2.41
C LEU A 130 -19.74 -7.86 -1.38
N VAL A 131 -18.59 -7.32 -0.99
CA VAL A 131 -18.47 -6.17 -0.09
C VAL A 131 -17.65 -5.09 -0.80
N ILE A 132 -18.23 -3.89 -0.94
CA ILE A 132 -17.51 -2.72 -1.46
C ILE A 132 -16.70 -2.13 -0.30
N PHE A 133 -15.53 -2.72 -0.06
CA PHE A 133 -14.78 -2.47 1.17
C PHE A 133 -14.37 -1.00 1.38
N SER A 134 -14.13 -0.23 0.32
CA SER A 134 -13.81 1.20 0.45
C SER A 134 -14.96 2.02 1.06
N LYS A 135 -16.21 1.63 0.83
CA LYS A 135 -17.39 2.24 1.46
C LYS A 135 -17.45 1.87 2.94
N GLU A 136 -17.22 0.60 3.26
CA GLU A 136 -17.19 0.08 4.63
C GLU A 136 -16.10 0.75 5.47
N ALA A 137 -14.89 0.91 4.92
CA ALA A 137 -13.79 1.59 5.59
C ALA A 137 -14.09 3.07 5.88
N LYS A 138 -14.80 3.75 4.98
CA LYS A 138 -15.27 5.13 5.19
C LYS A 138 -16.32 5.20 6.28
N GLN A 139 -17.30 4.29 6.28
CA GLN A 139 -18.32 4.24 7.33
C GLN A 139 -17.71 3.92 8.70
N PHE A 140 -16.79 2.96 8.77
CA PHE A 140 -16.03 2.65 9.98
C PHE A 140 -15.34 3.88 10.56
N SER A 141 -14.54 4.57 9.73
CA SER A 141 -13.76 5.72 10.18
C SER A 141 -14.68 6.86 10.62
N PHE A 142 -15.77 7.12 9.90
CA PHE A 142 -16.74 8.13 10.29
C PHE A 142 -17.43 7.84 11.61
N ASN A 143 -17.87 6.59 11.83
CA ASN A 143 -18.54 6.20 13.06
C ASN A 143 -17.64 6.34 14.28
N LEU A 144 -16.35 6.01 14.14
CA LEU A 144 -15.36 6.28 15.19
C LEU A 144 -15.30 7.77 15.51
N MET A 145 -15.27 8.64 14.49
CA MET A 145 -15.18 10.08 14.71
C MET A 145 -16.46 10.67 15.31
N LEU A 146 -17.64 10.23 14.88
CA LEU A 146 -18.92 10.68 15.44
C LEU A 146 -19.00 10.42 16.94
N MET A 147 -18.72 9.18 17.35
CA MET A 147 -18.81 8.83 18.76
C MET A 147 -17.71 9.52 19.58
N ASN A 148 -16.46 9.44 19.13
CA ASN A 148 -15.33 9.91 19.93
C ASN A 148 -15.23 11.43 20.01
N LEU A 149 -15.60 12.15 18.95
CA LEU A 149 -15.51 13.62 18.93
C LEU A 149 -16.83 14.32 19.23
N LEU A 150 -17.96 13.72 18.83
CA LEU A 150 -19.24 14.42 18.80
C LEU A 150 -20.30 13.83 19.75
N ASP A 151 -20.04 12.67 20.37
CA ASP A 151 -21.01 11.96 21.23
C ASP A 151 -22.32 11.64 20.46
N MET A 152 -22.19 11.25 19.19
CA MET A 152 -23.31 10.91 18.28
C MET A 152 -23.32 9.44 17.89
N GLU A 153 -24.46 8.78 18.01
CA GLU A 153 -24.58 7.38 17.62
C GLU A 153 -24.58 7.18 16.08
N PRO A 154 -23.99 6.07 15.59
CA PRO A 154 -24.06 5.73 14.17
C PRO A 154 -25.50 5.57 13.68
N GLY A 155 -25.87 6.30 12.64
CA GLY A 155 -27.20 6.22 12.00
C GLY A 155 -28.17 7.32 12.42
N GLU A 156 -27.81 8.15 13.40
CA GLU A 156 -28.58 9.36 13.72
C GLU A 156 -28.71 10.29 12.49
N PRO A 157 -29.90 10.88 12.25
CA PRO A 157 -30.11 11.78 11.12
C PRO A 157 -29.11 12.94 11.05
N GLN A 158 -28.75 13.50 12.21
CA GLN A 158 -27.78 14.60 12.30
C GLN A 158 -26.37 14.15 11.87
N GLY A 159 -25.92 12.97 12.31
CA GLY A 159 -24.65 12.38 11.88
C GLY A 159 -24.61 12.07 10.39
N LEU A 160 -25.70 11.57 9.82
CA LEU A 160 -25.82 11.32 8.36
C LEU A 160 -25.77 12.62 7.54
N GLN A 161 -26.46 13.67 7.99
CA GLN A 161 -26.40 14.98 7.35
C GLN A 161 -25.00 15.58 7.44
N LEU A 162 -24.34 15.45 8.59
CA LEU A 162 -22.97 15.89 8.78
C LEU A 162 -22.01 15.18 7.82
N LEU A 163 -22.16 13.86 7.61
CA LEU A 163 -21.37 13.13 6.63
C LEU A 163 -21.54 13.66 5.21
N GLN A 164 -22.77 13.94 4.79
CA GLN A 164 -23.04 14.47 3.45
C GLN A 164 -22.40 15.83 3.23
N ASP A 165 -22.51 16.72 4.23
CA ASP A 165 -21.86 18.02 4.20
C ASP A 165 -20.33 17.86 4.20
N PHE A 166 -19.80 16.94 5.00
CA PHE A 166 -18.37 16.65 5.06
C PHE A 166 -17.82 16.14 3.71
N LEU A 167 -18.54 15.24 3.03
CA LEU A 167 -18.18 14.78 1.69
C LEU A 167 -18.23 15.90 0.65
N THR A 168 -19.18 16.83 0.77
CA THR A 168 -19.28 18.00 -0.11
C THR A 168 -18.14 18.98 0.14
N PHE A 169 -17.80 19.20 1.41
CA PHE A 169 -16.67 19.99 1.87
C PHE A 169 -15.34 19.46 1.30
N MET A 170 -15.11 18.14 1.37
CA MET A 170 -13.91 17.49 0.84
C MET A 170 -13.73 17.67 -0.66
N LYS A 171 -14.81 17.60 -1.45
CA LYS A 171 -14.75 17.82 -2.90
C LYS A 171 -14.24 19.21 -3.29
N GLY A 172 -14.33 20.20 -2.39
CA GLY A 172 -13.81 21.54 -2.65
C GLY A 172 -12.29 21.68 -2.51
N PHE A 173 -11.60 20.82 -1.76
CA PHE A 173 -10.18 20.99 -1.43
C PHE A 173 -9.28 21.03 -2.67
N ILE A 174 -9.55 20.11 -3.60
CA ILE A 174 -8.80 19.94 -4.85
C ILE A 174 -9.47 20.67 -6.03
N SER A 175 -10.43 21.55 -5.76
CA SER A 175 -11.16 22.29 -6.80
C SER A 175 -10.52 23.64 -7.10
N ILE A 176 -10.80 24.17 -8.29
CA ILE A 176 -10.42 25.54 -8.66
C ILE A 176 -11.26 26.52 -7.80
N PRO A 177 -10.64 27.51 -7.12
CA PRO A 177 -11.32 28.38 -6.15
C PRO A 177 -12.18 29.46 -6.83
N ILE A 178 -13.19 29.04 -7.59
CA ILE A 178 -14.16 29.90 -8.28
C ILE A 178 -15.48 29.85 -7.51
N ASN A 179 -15.92 31.00 -6.98
CA ASN A 179 -17.13 31.06 -6.14
C ASN A 179 -18.42 31.22 -6.96
N LEU A 180 -18.71 30.25 -7.83
CA LEU A 180 -19.97 30.19 -8.58
C LEU A 180 -20.87 29.06 -8.06
N PRO A 181 -22.20 29.24 -7.92
CA PRO A 181 -23.07 28.34 -7.16
C PRO A 181 -23.00 26.85 -7.52
N TRP A 182 -22.73 26.52 -8.78
CA TRP A 182 -22.65 25.14 -9.28
C TRP A 182 -21.30 24.46 -9.03
N THR A 183 -20.25 25.25 -8.75
CA THR A 183 -18.88 24.76 -8.60
C THR A 183 -18.70 23.93 -7.33
N PRO A 184 -17.78 22.95 -7.32
CA PRO A 184 -17.41 22.24 -6.10
C PRO A 184 -16.92 23.17 -5.00
N TYR A 185 -16.19 24.24 -5.35
CA TYR A 185 -15.68 25.21 -4.40
C TYR A 185 -16.79 25.95 -3.65
N ALA A 186 -17.74 26.57 -4.34
CA ALA A 186 -18.84 27.29 -3.70
C ALA A 186 -19.73 26.35 -2.85
N LYS A 187 -19.96 25.12 -3.32
CA LYS A 187 -20.68 24.10 -2.56
C LYS A 187 -19.95 23.71 -1.27
N ALA A 188 -18.62 23.57 -1.32
CA ALA A 188 -17.81 23.28 -0.15
C ALA A 188 -17.80 24.43 0.87
N VAL A 189 -17.76 25.69 0.41
CA VAL A 189 -17.90 26.86 1.30
C VAL A 189 -19.25 26.86 2.02
N LYS A 190 -20.35 26.55 1.32
CA LYS A 190 -21.67 26.42 1.96
C LYS A 190 -21.74 25.23 2.94
N ALA A 191 -21.16 24.10 2.57
CA ALA A 191 -21.10 22.91 3.42
C ALA A 191 -20.29 23.19 4.70
N ARG A 192 -19.16 23.90 4.59
CA ARG A 192 -18.37 24.37 5.72
C ARG A 192 -19.23 25.14 6.72
N THR A 193 -20.05 26.09 6.27
CA THR A 193 -20.93 26.87 7.16
C THR A 193 -21.91 25.97 7.92
N ARG A 194 -22.51 24.98 7.25
CA ARG A 194 -23.40 24.01 7.89
C ARG A 194 -22.68 23.14 8.91
N ILE A 195 -21.51 22.59 8.55
CA ILE A 195 -20.67 21.79 9.46
C ILE A 195 -20.32 22.62 10.71
N SER A 196 -19.84 23.85 10.52
CA SER A 196 -19.52 24.75 11.64
C SER A 196 -20.74 25.02 12.53
N SER A 197 -21.94 25.17 11.96
CA SER A 197 -23.17 25.32 12.75
C SER A 197 -23.47 24.07 13.58
N THR A 198 -23.36 22.89 12.99
CA THR A 198 -23.57 21.61 13.70
C THR A 198 -22.55 21.45 14.82
N LEU A 199 -21.27 21.70 14.57
CA LEU A 199 -20.21 21.58 15.59
C LEU A 199 -20.38 22.59 16.74
N LYS A 200 -20.84 23.81 16.44
CA LYS A 200 -21.20 24.78 17.49
C LYS A 200 -22.33 24.28 18.37
N GLN A 201 -23.35 23.67 17.77
CA GLN A 201 -24.46 23.10 18.54
C GLN A 201 -23.97 21.97 19.45
N VAL A 202 -23.13 21.06 18.93
CA VAL A 202 -22.53 19.98 19.72
C VAL A 202 -21.73 20.52 20.90
N LEU A 203 -20.93 21.56 20.70
CA LEU A 203 -20.17 22.20 21.79
C LEU A 203 -21.11 22.79 22.85
N LYS A 204 -22.18 23.46 22.42
CA LYS A 204 -23.17 24.06 23.33
C LYS A 204 -23.93 23.00 24.13
N ASP A 205 -24.31 21.89 23.49
CA ASP A 205 -25.00 20.80 24.16
C ASP A 205 -24.11 20.13 25.22
N ARG A 206 -22.80 20.02 24.95
CA ARG A 206 -21.81 19.52 25.92
C ARG A 206 -21.60 20.47 27.10
N GLU A 207 -21.55 21.78 26.84
CA GLU A 207 -21.47 22.81 27.90
C GLU A 207 -22.70 22.71 28.82
N ASN A 208 -23.91 22.64 28.25
CA ASN A 208 -25.16 22.52 29.02
C ASN A 208 -25.25 21.21 29.84
N LYS A 209 -24.76 20.07 29.31
CA LYS A 209 -24.75 18.80 30.05
C LYS A 209 -23.89 18.88 31.32
N LYS A 210 -22.75 19.59 31.27
CA LYS A 210 -21.89 19.78 32.44
C LYS A 210 -22.54 20.62 33.54
N ASP A 211 -23.23 21.70 33.17
CA ASP A 211 -23.91 22.57 34.14
C ASP A 211 -24.99 21.82 34.93
N VAL A 212 -25.55 20.74 34.37
CA VAL A 212 -26.54 19.87 35.02
C VAL A 212 -25.88 18.80 35.91
N GLU A 213 -24.70 18.30 35.54
CA GLU A 213 -24.00 17.21 36.26
C GLU A 213 -23.10 17.70 37.42
N GLU A 214 -22.82 19.01 37.55
CA GLU A 214 -22.03 19.60 38.66
C GLU A 214 -22.67 19.47 40.07
N VAL A 215 -23.86 18.86 40.19
CA VAL A 215 -24.51 18.56 41.48
C VAL A 215 -23.97 17.27 42.15
N GLY A 216 -22.99 16.58 41.55
CA GLY A 216 -22.34 15.38 42.14
C GLY A 216 -20.85 15.24 41.82
N PRO A 217 -20.12 14.33 42.49
CA PRO A 217 -18.67 14.16 42.30
C PRO A 217 -18.38 13.30 41.06
N ALA A 218 -18.79 13.75 39.88
CA ALA A 218 -18.39 13.14 38.62
C ALA A 218 -17.21 13.94 38.04
N LYS A 219 -16.04 13.29 37.87
CA LYS A 219 -14.94 13.86 37.07
C LYS A 219 -15.45 14.00 35.63
N GLY A 220 -15.62 15.23 35.15
CA GLY A 220 -16.07 15.51 33.78
C GLY A 220 -15.15 14.88 32.71
N ASP A 221 -15.68 14.67 31.50
CA ASP A 221 -14.91 14.10 30.39
C ASP A 221 -13.63 14.91 30.13
N PRO A 222 -12.42 14.30 30.20
CA PRO A 222 -11.15 14.95 29.86
C PRO A 222 -11.14 15.64 28.50
N PHE A 223 -11.91 15.12 27.52
CA PHE A 223 -12.08 15.77 26.23
C PHE A 223 -12.71 17.15 26.38
N ASP A 224 -13.79 17.24 27.16
CA ASP A 224 -14.49 18.48 27.44
C ASP A 224 -13.67 19.40 28.36
N GLU A 225 -12.82 18.87 29.23
CA GLU A 225 -11.90 19.71 30.00
C GLU A 225 -10.85 20.39 29.10
N ILE A 226 -10.25 19.64 28.17
CA ILE A 226 -9.24 20.17 27.26
C ILE A 226 -9.86 21.15 26.26
N LEU A 227 -11.04 20.83 25.72
CA LEU A 227 -11.66 21.62 24.66
C LEU A 227 -12.49 22.80 25.20
N LEU A 228 -13.23 22.64 26.30
CA LEU A 228 -14.14 23.67 26.82
C LEU A 228 -13.47 24.59 27.85
N LYS A 229 -12.59 24.06 28.72
CA LYS A 229 -11.86 24.88 29.72
C LYS A 229 -10.55 25.47 29.17
N GLY A 230 -10.15 25.10 27.95
CA GLY A 230 -9.05 25.75 27.25
C GLY A 230 -9.37 27.23 26.97
N HIS A 231 -8.35 28.10 26.99
CA HIS A 231 -8.48 29.51 26.58
C HIS A 231 -8.62 29.58 25.05
N LEU A 232 -9.75 29.12 24.54
CA LEU A 232 -10.10 29.00 23.12
C LEU A 232 -11.43 29.71 22.87
N SER A 233 -11.47 30.52 21.82
CA SER A 233 -12.72 31.02 21.27
C SER A 233 -13.52 29.90 20.60
N ASP A 234 -14.84 30.08 20.47
CA ASP A 234 -15.70 29.12 19.80
C ASP A 234 -15.26 28.82 18.36
N ALA A 235 -14.72 29.82 17.67
CA ALA A 235 -14.20 29.65 16.32
C ALA A 235 -12.97 28.74 16.26
N GLU A 236 -12.14 28.73 17.32
CA GLU A 236 -10.99 27.84 17.44
C GLU A 236 -11.44 26.43 17.84
N LYS A 237 -12.35 26.30 18.82
CA LYS A 237 -12.94 25.00 19.21
C LYS A 237 -13.55 24.27 18.02
N VAL A 238 -14.37 24.97 17.22
CA VAL A 238 -14.99 24.43 16.00
C VAL A 238 -13.95 24.02 14.97
N SER A 239 -12.87 24.80 14.82
CA SER A 239 -11.80 24.49 13.86
C SER A 239 -11.05 23.23 14.26
N ILE A 240 -10.75 23.06 15.55
CA ILE A 240 -10.08 21.85 16.08
C ILE A 240 -10.95 20.62 15.84
N LEU A 241 -12.25 20.68 16.14
CA LEU A 241 -13.18 19.57 15.87
C LEU A 241 -13.24 19.22 14.37
N LEU A 242 -13.30 20.23 13.50
CA LEU A 242 -13.32 20.04 12.06
C LEU A 242 -12.02 19.40 11.53
N ASP A 243 -10.87 19.85 12.01
CA ASP A 243 -9.56 19.31 11.64
C ASP A 243 -9.41 17.86 12.09
N LEU A 244 -9.83 17.53 13.32
CA LEU A 244 -9.83 16.16 13.81
C LEU A 244 -10.74 15.27 12.96
N LEU A 245 -12.00 15.67 12.71
CA LEU A 245 -12.95 14.95 11.85
C LEU A 245 -12.35 14.64 10.48
N LEU A 246 -11.71 15.64 9.87
CA LEU A 246 -11.04 15.51 8.58
C LEU A 246 -9.88 14.52 8.61
N ALA A 247 -9.00 14.66 9.61
CA ALA A 247 -7.84 13.82 9.74
C ALA A 247 -8.24 12.35 9.94
N GLY A 248 -9.17 12.06 10.85
CA GLY A 248 -9.57 10.69 11.16
C GLY A 248 -10.48 10.02 10.13
N TYR A 249 -11.21 10.78 9.31
CA TYR A 249 -12.12 10.20 8.30
C TYR A 249 -11.39 9.67 7.06
N GLU A 250 -10.74 10.55 6.28
CA GLU A 250 -10.22 10.18 4.96
C GLU A 250 -8.92 9.38 5.07
N THR A 251 -8.06 9.68 6.06
CA THR A 251 -6.75 9.01 6.18
C THR A 251 -6.87 7.59 6.72
N THR A 252 -7.64 7.37 7.80
CA THR A 252 -7.86 6.02 8.35
C THR A 252 -8.58 5.14 7.32
N SER A 253 -9.67 5.62 6.70
CA SER A 253 -10.40 4.83 5.71
C SER A 253 -9.55 4.47 4.49
N GLY A 254 -8.69 5.39 4.04
CA GLY A 254 -7.70 5.14 3.00
C GLY A 254 -6.65 4.11 3.41
N LEU A 255 -6.12 4.19 4.64
CA LEU A 255 -5.17 3.22 5.18
C LEU A 255 -5.76 1.82 5.21
N LEU A 256 -6.97 1.66 5.75
CA LEU A 256 -7.66 0.37 5.79
C LEU A 256 -7.87 -0.21 4.39
N SER A 257 -8.30 0.64 3.44
CA SER A 257 -8.52 0.25 2.03
C SER A 257 -7.24 -0.26 1.38
N LEU A 258 -6.11 0.44 1.58
CA LEU A 258 -4.81 0.04 1.05
C LEU A 258 -4.28 -1.21 1.72
N LEU A 259 -4.51 -1.38 3.03
CA LEU A 259 -4.13 -2.58 3.78
C LEU A 259 -4.77 -3.82 3.17
N VAL A 260 -6.09 -3.79 2.96
CA VAL A 260 -6.82 -4.91 2.35
C VAL A 260 -6.34 -5.14 0.91
N TYR A 261 -6.12 -4.08 0.14
CA TYR A 261 -5.62 -4.18 -1.23
C TYR A 261 -4.25 -4.86 -1.33
N PHE A 262 -3.28 -4.47 -0.50
CA PHE A 262 -1.94 -5.05 -0.55
C PHE A 262 -1.89 -6.44 0.06
N LEU A 263 -2.62 -6.71 1.16
CA LEU A 263 -2.67 -8.04 1.76
C LEU A 263 -3.33 -9.07 0.85
N ALA A 264 -4.35 -8.68 0.07
CA ALA A 264 -4.96 -9.55 -0.93
C ALA A 264 -3.96 -10.03 -2.00
N GLN A 265 -2.89 -9.27 -2.23
CA GLN A 265 -1.83 -9.58 -3.19
C GLN A 265 -0.60 -10.23 -2.55
N SER A 266 -0.54 -10.36 -1.22
CA SER A 266 0.59 -10.95 -0.49
C SER A 266 0.16 -12.10 0.42
N PRO A 267 -0.08 -13.31 -0.13
CA PRO A 267 -0.50 -14.48 0.66
C PRO A 267 0.47 -14.82 1.80
N ARG A 268 1.78 -14.60 1.59
CA ARG A 268 2.81 -14.84 2.61
C ARG A 268 2.65 -13.89 3.80
N ALA A 269 2.46 -12.60 3.54
CA ALA A 269 2.26 -11.62 4.61
C ALA A 269 0.93 -11.87 5.34
N LEU A 270 -0.13 -12.16 4.59
CA LEU A 270 -1.41 -12.51 5.17
C LEU A 270 -1.33 -13.74 6.08
N GLN A 271 -0.60 -14.78 5.68
CA GLN A 271 -0.44 -15.97 6.52
C GLN A 271 0.32 -15.65 7.81
N LYS A 272 1.41 -14.89 7.73
CA LYS A 272 2.18 -14.47 8.92
C LYS A 272 1.36 -13.60 9.87
N LEU A 273 0.52 -12.69 9.35
CA LEU A 273 -0.44 -11.92 10.16
C LEU A 273 -1.46 -12.82 10.86
N LYS A 274 -2.01 -13.81 10.15
CA LYS A 274 -2.95 -14.78 10.74
C LYS A 274 -2.31 -15.52 11.89
N ASP A 275 -1.06 -15.94 11.74
CA ASP A 275 -0.35 -16.68 12.79
C ASP A 275 -0.10 -15.79 14.03
N GLU A 276 0.33 -14.54 13.83
CA GLU A 276 0.47 -13.55 14.91
C GLU A 276 -0.86 -13.32 15.66
N HIS A 277 -1.95 -13.04 14.95
CA HIS A 277 -3.23 -12.75 15.58
C HIS A 277 -3.93 -13.97 16.16
N ARG A 278 -3.70 -15.19 15.64
CA ARG A 278 -4.15 -16.44 16.27
C ARG A 278 -3.43 -16.68 17.60
N ALA A 279 -2.13 -16.41 17.67
CA ALA A 279 -1.38 -16.51 18.92
C ALA A 279 -1.92 -15.52 19.96
N LEU A 280 -2.18 -14.27 19.55
CA LEU A 280 -2.82 -13.26 20.42
C LEU A 280 -4.20 -13.71 20.92
N ARG A 281 -5.05 -14.21 20.01
CA ARG A 281 -6.41 -14.65 20.35
C ARG A 281 -6.43 -15.83 21.34
N ARG A 282 -5.44 -16.73 21.30
CA ARG A 282 -5.31 -17.87 22.24
C ARG A 282 -4.99 -17.44 23.66
N MET A 283 -4.39 -16.27 23.86
CA MET A 283 -4.06 -15.74 25.18
C MET A 283 -5.24 -15.04 25.86
N LYS A 284 -6.37 -14.84 25.17
CA LYS A 284 -7.52 -14.05 25.65
C LYS A 284 -8.77 -14.90 25.85
N LYS A 285 -9.57 -14.55 26.87
CA LYS A 285 -10.86 -15.20 27.13
C LYS A 285 -11.85 -14.89 25.99
N LYS A 286 -12.76 -15.82 25.70
CA LYS A 286 -13.79 -15.63 24.65
C LYS A 286 -14.58 -14.34 24.92
N GLY A 287 -14.66 -13.47 23.91
CA GLY A 287 -15.35 -12.18 24.02
C GLY A 287 -14.56 -11.05 24.71
N GLU A 288 -13.37 -11.34 25.25
CA GLU A 288 -12.50 -10.30 25.81
C GLU A 288 -11.98 -9.37 24.70
N PRO A 289 -12.16 -8.03 24.84
CA PRO A 289 -11.72 -7.05 23.85
C PRO A 289 -10.20 -6.87 23.85
N LEU A 290 -9.67 -6.37 22.73
CA LEU A 290 -8.27 -5.95 22.65
C LEU A 290 -7.97 -4.77 23.58
N ASN A 291 -6.75 -4.73 24.10
CA ASN A 291 -6.25 -3.62 24.91
C ASN A 291 -4.86 -3.15 24.42
N TRP A 292 -4.29 -2.16 25.11
CA TRP A 292 -2.99 -1.59 24.78
C TRP A 292 -1.84 -2.60 24.85
N GLU A 293 -1.87 -3.53 25.79
CA GLU A 293 -0.84 -4.58 25.92
C GLU A 293 -0.89 -5.57 24.75
N ASP A 294 -2.09 -5.83 24.20
CA ASP A 294 -2.23 -6.63 22.99
C ASP A 294 -1.65 -5.91 21.77
N TYR A 295 -1.93 -4.61 21.62
CA TYR A 295 -1.39 -3.78 20.53
C TYR A 295 0.15 -3.83 20.48
N LYS A 296 0.81 -3.68 21.63
CA LYS A 296 2.28 -3.70 21.72
C LYS A 296 2.91 -5.02 21.25
N LYS A 297 2.16 -6.13 21.22
CA LYS A 297 2.62 -7.44 20.76
C LYS A 297 2.42 -7.66 19.26
N MET A 298 1.80 -6.73 18.53
CA MET A 298 1.48 -6.86 17.11
C MET A 298 2.64 -6.42 16.20
N GLU A 299 3.84 -6.96 16.42
CA GLU A 299 5.06 -6.50 15.75
C GLU A 299 5.00 -6.61 14.22
N PHE A 300 4.58 -7.77 13.68
CA PHE A 300 4.49 -7.96 12.24
C PHE A 300 3.34 -7.15 11.64
N THR A 301 2.25 -6.97 12.39
CA THR A 301 1.16 -6.05 12.01
C THR A 301 1.67 -4.63 11.80
N ILE A 302 2.52 -4.11 12.68
CA ILE A 302 3.13 -2.79 12.51
C ILE A 302 4.01 -2.74 11.26
N MET A 303 4.77 -3.80 10.95
CA MET A 303 5.54 -3.87 9.70
C MET A 303 4.63 -3.82 8.45
N VAL A 304 3.49 -4.51 8.47
CA VAL A 304 2.50 -4.46 7.39
C VAL A 304 1.90 -3.07 7.23
N ILE A 305 1.55 -2.41 8.35
CA ILE A 305 1.00 -1.05 8.32
C ILE A 305 2.03 -0.07 7.77
N ASN A 306 3.28 -0.14 8.25
CA ASN A 306 4.36 0.72 7.79
C ASN A 306 4.66 0.51 6.29
N GLU A 307 4.67 -0.73 5.81
CA GLU A 307 4.84 -1.00 4.39
C GLU A 307 3.66 -0.52 3.55
N THR A 308 2.45 -0.56 4.12
CA THR A 308 1.25 -0.05 3.45
C THR A 308 1.30 1.45 3.26
N VAL A 309 1.71 2.20 4.29
CA VAL A 309 1.82 3.66 4.15
C VAL A 309 2.99 4.07 3.26
N ARG A 310 4.08 3.27 3.20
CA ARG A 310 5.19 3.48 2.25
C ARG A 310 4.76 3.27 0.81
N CYS A 311 4.08 2.17 0.50
CA CYS A 311 3.66 1.84 -0.87
C CYS A 311 2.46 2.68 -1.31
N GLY A 312 1.50 2.82 -0.41
CA GLY A 312 0.18 3.36 -0.71
C GLY A 312 0.14 4.89 -0.78
N ASN A 313 1.06 5.58 -0.11
CA ASN A 313 1.26 7.03 -0.21
C ASN A 313 -0.05 7.86 -0.13
N LEU A 314 -0.77 7.73 0.98
CA LEU A 314 -2.01 8.48 1.24
C LEU A 314 -1.81 9.99 1.08
N VAL A 315 -0.70 10.50 1.63
CA VAL A 315 -0.22 11.86 1.39
C VAL A 315 1.03 11.79 0.53
N LYS A 316 0.93 12.25 -0.72
CA LYS A 316 2.03 12.18 -1.69
C LYS A 316 3.06 13.28 -1.51
N PHE A 317 2.61 14.48 -1.16
CA PHE A 317 3.45 15.66 -1.00
C PHE A 317 2.79 16.65 -0.02
N VAL A 318 3.58 17.60 0.47
CA VAL A 318 3.11 18.70 1.32
C VAL A 318 3.45 20.04 0.71
N HIS A 319 2.69 21.08 1.07
CA HIS A 319 2.95 22.44 0.58
C HIS A 319 3.77 23.25 1.56
N ARG A 320 4.86 23.85 1.07
CA ARG A 320 5.70 24.77 1.81
C ARG A 320 6.03 26.00 0.99
N GLU A 321 6.52 27.03 1.66
CA GLU A 321 7.03 28.25 1.06
C GLU A 321 8.30 28.67 1.80
N ALA A 322 9.32 29.09 1.05
CA ALA A 322 10.54 29.63 1.62
C ALA A 322 10.27 31.05 2.15
N ILE A 323 10.53 31.30 3.44
CA ILE A 323 10.31 32.63 4.05
C ILE A 323 11.53 33.55 3.93
N LYS A 324 12.66 33.01 3.48
CA LYS A 324 13.94 33.68 3.22
C LYS A 324 14.60 32.99 2.04
N ASP A 325 15.64 33.60 1.47
CA ASP A 325 16.50 32.91 0.53
C ASP A 325 17.22 31.75 1.23
N VAL A 326 17.26 30.59 0.58
CA VAL A 326 17.84 29.36 1.13
C VAL A 326 18.82 28.76 0.15
N GLU A 327 20.03 28.50 0.62
CA GLU A 327 21.04 27.71 -0.08
C GLU A 327 21.06 26.28 0.48
N PHE A 328 20.93 25.28 -0.39
CA PHE A 328 21.03 23.88 0.00
C PHE A 328 21.80 23.09 -1.06
N LYS A 329 23.01 22.62 -0.73
CA LYS A 329 23.86 21.81 -1.63
C LYS A 329 24.00 22.40 -3.06
N GLY A 330 24.13 23.72 -3.17
CA GLY A 330 24.23 24.44 -4.45
C GLY A 330 22.89 24.77 -5.12
N TYR A 331 21.76 24.38 -4.54
CA TYR A 331 20.44 24.88 -4.94
C TYR A 331 20.10 26.17 -4.21
N HIS A 332 19.86 27.22 -4.97
CA HIS A 332 19.26 28.47 -4.50
C HIS A 332 17.72 28.38 -4.57
N ILE A 333 17.05 28.52 -3.43
CA ILE A 333 15.60 28.59 -3.29
C ILE A 333 15.23 30.01 -2.85
N PRO A 334 14.66 30.85 -3.74
CA PRO A 334 14.36 32.24 -3.41
C PRO A 334 13.22 32.37 -2.40
N ALA A 335 13.26 33.43 -1.60
CA ALA A 335 12.17 33.82 -0.72
C ALA A 335 10.84 33.96 -1.50
N GLY A 336 9.74 33.51 -0.89
CA GLY A 336 8.40 33.52 -1.47
C GLY A 336 8.13 32.40 -2.49
N TRP A 337 9.13 31.64 -2.92
CA TRP A 337 8.89 30.48 -3.78
C TRP A 337 8.24 29.35 -2.99
N LYS A 338 7.31 28.66 -3.65
CA LYS A 338 6.75 27.41 -3.11
C LYS A 338 7.80 26.31 -3.19
N ILE A 339 7.73 25.38 -2.25
CA ILE A 339 8.44 24.10 -2.34
C ILE A 339 7.49 22.96 -2.01
N LEU A 340 7.53 21.90 -2.84
CA LEU A 340 6.74 20.69 -2.68
C LEU A 340 7.67 19.51 -2.37
N PRO A 341 7.86 19.16 -1.09
CA PRO A 341 8.46 17.89 -0.72
C PRO A 341 7.57 16.73 -1.15
N ILE A 342 8.03 15.95 -2.13
CA ILE A 342 7.33 14.78 -2.66
C ILE A 342 7.71 13.55 -1.84
N LEU A 343 6.94 13.29 -0.78
CA LEU A 343 7.12 12.14 0.13
C LEU A 343 7.06 10.80 -0.62
N SER A 344 6.12 10.67 -1.54
CA SER A 344 5.93 9.42 -2.30
C SER A 344 7.12 9.07 -3.20
N ALA A 345 7.87 10.08 -3.67
CA ALA A 345 9.06 9.84 -4.48
C ALA A 345 10.18 9.20 -3.67
N VAL A 346 10.40 9.69 -2.44
CA VAL A 346 11.35 9.11 -1.49
C VAL A 346 10.97 7.66 -1.16
N HIS A 347 9.70 7.42 -0.84
CA HIS A 347 9.22 6.08 -0.47
C HIS A 347 9.36 5.06 -1.60
N LEU A 348 9.34 5.52 -2.86
CA LEU A 348 9.42 4.67 -4.06
C LEU A 348 10.78 4.76 -4.76
N ASP A 349 11.79 5.37 -4.14
CA ASP A 349 13.11 5.55 -4.73
C ASP A 349 13.91 4.24 -4.70
N PRO A 350 14.32 3.68 -5.86
CA PRO A 350 15.09 2.44 -5.92
C PRO A 350 16.52 2.58 -5.35
N SER A 351 17.06 3.80 -5.23
CA SER A 351 18.33 4.07 -4.56
C SER A 351 18.22 4.02 -3.03
N LEU A 352 17.01 4.14 -2.47
CA LEU A 352 16.76 4.10 -1.02
C LEU A 352 16.20 2.75 -0.57
N HIS A 353 15.42 2.10 -1.43
CA HIS A 353 14.69 0.87 -1.15
C HIS A 353 14.84 -0.14 -2.29
N GLU A 354 15.28 -1.36 -1.96
CA GLU A 354 15.32 -2.47 -2.93
C GLU A 354 13.90 -2.85 -3.39
N ASN A 355 13.65 -2.98 -4.70
CA ASN A 355 12.32 -3.30 -5.26
C ASN A 355 11.20 -2.43 -4.65
N PRO A 356 11.25 -1.10 -4.82
CA PRO A 356 10.39 -0.17 -4.09
C PRO A 356 8.90 -0.33 -4.41
N SER A 357 8.56 -0.87 -5.58
CA SER A 357 7.18 -1.14 -6.01
C SER A 357 6.60 -2.43 -5.42
N GLU A 358 7.42 -3.30 -4.83
CA GLU A 358 6.95 -4.53 -4.18
C GLU A 358 6.46 -4.24 -2.76
N PHE A 359 5.30 -4.79 -2.41
CA PHE A 359 4.79 -4.77 -1.04
C PHE A 359 5.50 -5.82 -0.18
N ASN A 360 6.53 -5.40 0.56
CA ASN A 360 7.37 -6.28 1.36
C ASN A 360 7.47 -5.82 2.83
N PRO A 361 6.60 -6.31 3.73
CA PRO A 361 6.65 -5.99 5.16
C PRO A 361 7.98 -6.35 5.84
N TRP A 362 8.70 -7.37 5.37
CA TRP A 362 9.96 -7.79 5.99
C TRP A 362 11.09 -6.76 5.83
N ARG A 363 10.94 -5.78 4.93
CA ARG A 363 11.86 -4.63 4.83
C ARG A 363 12.01 -3.86 6.16
N TRP A 364 10.97 -3.89 6.98
CA TRP A 364 10.93 -3.21 8.27
C TRP A 364 11.65 -3.96 9.39
N THR A 365 12.23 -5.12 9.10
CA THR A 365 13.21 -5.76 10.00
C THR A 365 14.50 -4.96 10.08
N ASP A 366 14.88 -4.27 9.00
CA ASP A 366 15.97 -3.29 9.03
C ASP A 366 15.47 -1.97 9.64
N LYS A 367 16.00 -1.64 10.82
CA LYS A 367 15.69 -0.39 11.52
C LYS A 367 16.06 0.85 10.71
N ALA A 368 17.00 0.77 9.77
CA ALA A 368 17.38 1.90 8.92
C ALA A 368 16.26 2.29 7.93
N THR A 369 15.36 1.37 7.58
CA THR A 369 14.17 1.67 6.75
C THR A 369 13.36 2.82 7.33
N SER A 370 13.17 2.84 8.66
CA SER A 370 12.40 3.90 9.34
C SER A 370 12.95 5.31 9.13
N LYS A 371 14.26 5.46 8.90
CA LYS A 371 14.92 6.77 8.68
C LYS A 371 14.70 7.31 7.26
N LYS A 372 14.29 6.46 6.32
CA LYS A 372 14.11 6.77 4.90
C LYS A 372 12.63 6.96 4.52
N VAL A 373 11.70 6.65 5.43
CA VAL A 373 10.26 6.64 5.16
C VAL A 373 9.57 7.65 6.07
N ILE A 374 8.92 8.64 5.46
CA ILE A 374 8.29 9.79 6.13
C ILE A 374 6.80 9.94 5.75
N PRO A 375 5.97 8.88 5.93
CA PRO A 375 4.59 8.84 5.44
C PRO A 375 3.65 9.75 6.23
N PHE A 376 4.11 10.18 7.42
CA PHE A 376 3.42 11.08 8.33
C PHE A 376 4.03 12.48 8.33
N GLY A 377 4.87 12.80 7.33
CA GLY A 377 5.66 14.03 7.29
C GLY A 377 6.84 14.02 8.27
N GLY A 378 7.24 15.19 8.74
CA GLY A 378 8.39 15.34 9.63
C GLY A 378 8.46 16.73 10.27
N GLY A 379 9.43 16.89 11.19
CA GLY A 379 9.65 18.15 11.91
C GLY A 379 8.47 18.57 12.78
N LEU A 380 8.25 19.89 12.89
CA LEU A 380 7.20 20.47 13.75
C LEU A 380 5.78 20.06 13.35
N ARG A 381 5.58 19.58 12.12
CA ARG A 381 4.28 19.21 11.55
C ARG A 381 4.09 17.71 11.31
N ILE A 382 4.87 16.86 11.98
CA ILE A 382 4.64 15.41 11.95
C ILE A 382 3.21 15.07 12.43
N CYS A 383 2.53 14.12 11.77
CA CYS A 383 1.13 13.80 12.05
C CYS A 383 0.91 13.46 13.54
N PRO A 384 0.04 14.20 14.25
CA PRO A 384 -0.26 13.94 15.67
C PRO A 384 -1.07 12.65 15.87
N GLY A 385 -1.87 12.24 14.87
CA GLY A 385 -2.71 11.04 14.89
C GLY A 385 -2.03 9.74 14.42
N SER A 386 -0.72 9.77 14.12
CA SER A 386 -0.03 8.62 13.49
C SER A 386 -0.13 7.32 14.31
N GLU A 387 0.07 7.38 15.62
CA GLU A 387 -0.07 6.19 16.48
C GLU A 387 -1.51 5.75 16.67
N LEU A 388 -2.48 6.68 16.65
CA LEU A 388 -3.90 6.32 16.72
C LEU A 388 -4.33 5.57 15.44
N ALA A 389 -3.94 6.09 14.27
CA ALA A 389 -4.24 5.44 12.99
C ALA A 389 -3.64 4.03 12.89
N LYS A 390 -2.42 3.81 13.41
CA LYS A 390 -1.82 2.47 13.47
C LYS A 390 -2.57 1.54 14.41
N LEU A 391 -3.02 2.03 15.57
CA LEU A 391 -3.82 1.26 16.51
C LEU A 391 -5.16 0.82 15.90
N GLU A 392 -5.90 1.77 15.31
CA GLU A 392 -7.17 1.50 14.63
C GLU A 392 -6.99 0.46 13.51
N ALA A 393 -5.95 0.62 12.69
CA ALA A 393 -5.60 -0.34 11.65
C ALA A 393 -5.23 -1.72 12.19
N ALA A 394 -4.48 -1.79 13.29
CA ALA A 394 -4.08 -3.04 13.91
C ALA A 394 -5.27 -3.80 14.51
N PHE A 395 -6.18 -3.11 15.19
CA PHE A 395 -7.41 -3.68 15.73
C PHE A 395 -8.32 -4.18 14.62
N PHE A 396 -8.47 -3.39 13.55
CA PHE A 396 -9.20 -3.80 12.37
C PHE A 396 -8.60 -5.07 11.74
N LEU A 397 -7.28 -5.12 11.53
CA LEU A 397 -6.59 -6.27 10.97
C LEU A 397 -6.76 -7.52 11.82
N HIS A 398 -6.67 -7.41 13.14
CA HIS A 398 -6.88 -8.54 14.06
C HIS A 398 -8.21 -9.24 13.78
N HIS A 399 -9.31 -8.47 13.71
CA HIS A 399 -10.63 -9.03 13.47
C HIS A 399 -10.81 -9.47 12.02
N LEU A 400 -10.26 -8.73 11.06
CA LEU A 400 -10.32 -9.09 9.66
C LEU A 400 -9.69 -10.46 9.41
N VAL A 401 -8.41 -10.66 9.78
CA VAL A 401 -7.68 -11.89 9.39
C VAL A 401 -8.12 -13.14 10.15
N LEU A 402 -8.74 -12.98 11.33
CA LEU A 402 -9.32 -14.07 12.09
C LEU A 402 -10.67 -14.55 11.55
N ASN A 403 -11.45 -13.65 10.96
CA ASN A 403 -12.81 -13.97 10.48
C ASN A 403 -12.89 -14.13 8.96
N TYR A 404 -11.96 -13.53 8.21
CA TYR A 404 -11.92 -13.57 6.76
C TYR A 404 -10.63 -14.21 6.28
N SER A 405 -10.81 -15.26 5.50
CA SER A 405 -9.84 -15.57 4.45
C SER A 405 -10.34 -14.84 3.22
N PRO A 406 -9.51 -14.04 2.52
CA PRO A 406 -9.85 -13.67 1.15
C PRO A 406 -10.26 -14.96 0.44
N PRO A 407 -11.26 -14.94 -0.46
CA PRO A 407 -11.43 -16.05 -1.36
C PRO A 407 -10.04 -16.27 -1.94
N HIS A 408 -9.43 -17.41 -1.61
CA HIS A 408 -8.30 -17.84 -2.38
C HIS A 408 -8.87 -17.85 -3.79
N ARG A 409 -8.44 -16.91 -4.65
CA ARG A 409 -8.01 -17.37 -5.96
C ARG A 409 -6.91 -18.36 -5.62
N LYS A 410 -7.31 -19.59 -5.29
CA LYS A 410 -6.53 -20.75 -5.60
C LYS A 410 -6.36 -20.55 -7.10
N MET A 411 -5.23 -20.02 -7.49
CA MET A 411 -4.65 -20.45 -8.74
C MET A 411 -4.46 -21.95 -8.52
N SER A 412 -5.51 -22.73 -8.77
CA SER A 412 -5.42 -24.17 -8.78
C SER A 412 -4.59 -24.47 -10.01
N TYR A 413 -3.33 -24.77 -9.78
CA TYR A 413 -2.50 -25.35 -10.80
C TYR A 413 -2.50 -26.85 -10.55
N ASP A 414 -2.71 -27.63 -11.62
CA ASP A 414 -2.64 -29.08 -11.53
C ASP A 414 -1.18 -29.53 -11.34
N TYR A 415 -0.24 -28.77 -11.91
CA TYR A 415 1.19 -29.07 -11.90
C TYR A 415 2.05 -27.79 -11.72
N LEU A 416 3.11 -27.90 -10.93
CA LEU A 416 4.22 -26.94 -10.83
C LEU A 416 5.40 -27.51 -11.63
N PHE A 417 5.91 -26.71 -12.58
CA PHE A 417 7.05 -27.11 -13.41
C PHE A 417 8.30 -26.30 -13.06
N LYS A 418 9.45 -26.97 -12.94
CA LYS A 418 10.76 -26.31 -12.94
C LYS A 418 11.20 -26.07 -14.39
N TYR A 419 11.38 -24.80 -14.74
CA TYR A 419 11.85 -24.35 -16.04
C TYR A 419 13.18 -23.62 -15.92
N ILE A 420 13.99 -23.70 -16.98
CA ILE A 420 15.24 -22.94 -17.08
C ILE A 420 15.23 -22.09 -18.35
N ILE A 421 15.77 -20.88 -18.26
CA ILE A 421 15.96 -20.00 -19.41
C ILE A 421 17.47 -19.82 -19.60
N ILE A 422 17.94 -20.12 -20.81
CA ILE A 422 19.37 -20.19 -21.15
C ILE A 422 19.60 -19.44 -22.46
N GLY A 423 20.73 -18.77 -22.56
CA GLY A 423 21.15 -18.02 -23.75
C GLY A 423 22.16 -16.95 -23.36
N ASP A 424 22.71 -16.25 -24.33
CA ASP A 424 23.81 -15.30 -24.10
C ASP A 424 23.39 -14.08 -23.25
N THR A 425 24.38 -13.31 -22.78
CA THR A 425 24.17 -12.04 -22.09
C THR A 425 23.50 -11.01 -23.01
N GLY A 426 22.55 -10.26 -22.47
CA GLY A 426 21.88 -9.19 -23.22
C GLY A 426 20.88 -9.66 -24.28
N VAL A 427 20.55 -10.95 -24.35
CA VAL A 427 19.45 -11.47 -25.20
C VAL A 427 18.05 -11.19 -24.62
N GLY A 428 17.96 -10.58 -23.43
CA GLY A 428 16.71 -10.14 -22.82
C GLY A 428 15.94 -11.20 -22.01
N LYS A 429 16.64 -12.22 -21.48
CA LYS A 429 16.07 -13.28 -20.62
C LYS A 429 15.25 -12.72 -19.44
N SER A 430 15.77 -11.69 -18.76
CA SER A 430 15.10 -11.06 -17.61
C SER A 430 13.84 -10.27 -17.99
N CYS A 431 13.80 -9.66 -19.18
CA CYS A 431 12.58 -9.02 -19.70
C CYS A 431 11.50 -10.06 -20.03
N LEU A 432 11.89 -11.23 -20.54
CA LEU A 432 10.97 -12.34 -20.78
C LEU A 432 10.39 -12.84 -19.45
N LEU A 433 11.23 -13.04 -18.42
CA LEU A 433 10.81 -13.46 -17.08
C LEU A 433 9.67 -12.59 -16.51
N LEU A 434 9.83 -11.27 -16.59
CA LEU A 434 8.83 -10.31 -16.07
C LEU A 434 7.50 -10.36 -16.83
N GLN A 435 7.51 -10.64 -18.13
CA GLN A 435 6.26 -10.77 -18.91
C GLN A 435 5.50 -12.07 -18.60
N PHE A 436 6.19 -13.12 -18.15
CA PHE A 436 5.61 -14.45 -17.95
C PHE A 436 4.92 -14.65 -16.60
N THR A 437 5.41 -14.02 -15.52
CA THR A 437 4.88 -14.24 -14.16
C THR A 437 3.50 -13.64 -13.92
N ASP A 438 3.11 -12.63 -14.70
CA ASP A 438 1.96 -11.78 -14.37
C ASP A 438 0.62 -12.21 -15.01
N LYS A 439 0.58 -13.23 -15.90
CA LYS A 439 -0.60 -13.45 -16.77
C LYS A 439 -1.19 -14.86 -16.88
N ARG A 440 -0.69 -15.92 -16.20
CA ARG A 440 -1.15 -17.31 -16.49
C ARG A 440 -1.32 -18.23 -15.28
N PRO A 441 -2.25 -19.22 -15.31
CA PRO A 441 -2.60 -20.10 -14.18
C PRO A 441 -1.56 -21.20 -13.87
N ILE A 442 -0.36 -21.15 -14.45
CA ILE A 442 0.69 -22.15 -14.25
C ILE A 442 1.76 -21.55 -13.34
N LYS A 443 2.04 -22.21 -12.20
CA LYS A 443 3.17 -21.84 -11.36
C LYS A 443 4.45 -22.41 -11.98
N LEU A 444 5.45 -21.57 -12.16
CA LEU A 444 6.74 -21.94 -12.74
C LEU A 444 7.85 -21.59 -11.74
N GLN A 445 8.79 -22.50 -11.53
CA GLN A 445 10.08 -22.16 -10.93
C GLN A 445 11.06 -21.92 -12.06
N ILE A 446 11.30 -20.65 -12.37
CA ILE A 446 12.20 -20.27 -13.47
C ILE A 446 13.55 -19.84 -12.90
N TRP A 447 14.63 -20.42 -13.42
CA TRP A 447 16.00 -20.02 -13.10
C TRP A 447 16.58 -19.27 -14.30
N ASP A 448 17.00 -18.02 -14.10
CA ASP A 448 17.78 -17.26 -15.08
C ASP A 448 19.23 -17.72 -14.97
N THR A 449 19.68 -18.56 -15.90
CA THR A 449 21.04 -19.07 -15.87
C THR A 449 21.84 -18.62 -17.08
N ALA A 450 22.94 -17.96 -16.71
CA ALA A 450 24.17 -17.67 -17.45
C ALA A 450 24.17 -16.44 -18.38
N GLY A 451 24.91 -15.42 -17.91
CA GLY A 451 25.44 -14.30 -18.68
C GLY A 451 26.93 -14.04 -18.39
N GLN A 452 27.64 -15.00 -17.81
CA GLN A 452 29.10 -14.99 -17.78
C GLN A 452 29.59 -16.42 -17.93
N GLU A 453 30.40 -16.63 -18.95
CA GLU A 453 31.13 -17.88 -19.24
C GLU A 453 32.03 -18.31 -18.05
N SER A 454 32.31 -17.38 -17.13
CA SER A 454 33.12 -17.51 -15.92
C SER A 454 32.56 -18.42 -14.80
N PHE A 455 31.27 -18.80 -14.84
CA PHE A 455 30.60 -19.54 -13.75
C PHE A 455 30.01 -20.90 -14.15
N ARG A 456 30.62 -21.61 -15.13
CA ARG A 456 30.17 -22.94 -15.59
C ARG A 456 30.02 -24.00 -14.49
N SER A 457 30.73 -23.88 -13.36
CA SER A 457 30.64 -24.82 -12.22
C SER A 457 29.32 -24.72 -11.44
N ILE A 458 28.69 -23.55 -11.42
CA ILE A 458 27.42 -23.30 -10.69
C ILE A 458 26.21 -23.72 -11.55
N THR A 459 26.36 -23.69 -12.89
CA THR A 459 25.28 -23.96 -13.86
C THR A 459 24.71 -25.37 -13.78
N ARG A 460 25.52 -26.39 -13.44
CA ARG A 460 25.09 -27.81 -13.31
C ARG A 460 23.96 -28.03 -12.32
N SER A 461 23.96 -27.30 -11.20
CA SER A 461 22.95 -27.42 -10.15
C SER A 461 21.54 -27.00 -10.63
N TYR A 462 21.46 -26.07 -11.59
CA TYR A 462 20.20 -25.54 -12.08
C TYR A 462 19.53 -26.44 -13.11
N TYR A 463 20.31 -27.12 -13.96
CA TYR A 463 19.82 -28.11 -14.93
C TYR A 463 19.14 -29.31 -14.27
N ARG A 464 19.65 -29.73 -13.10
CA ARG A 464 19.17 -30.92 -12.39
C ARG A 464 17.69 -30.80 -12.04
N GLY A 465 16.88 -31.71 -12.57
CA GLY A 465 15.44 -31.77 -12.32
C GLY A 465 14.65 -30.64 -12.98
N ALA A 466 15.10 -30.06 -14.09
CA ALA A 466 14.26 -29.19 -14.92
C ALA A 466 13.34 -30.03 -15.83
N ALA A 467 12.05 -29.68 -15.89
CA ALA A 467 11.05 -30.33 -16.74
C ALA A 467 10.99 -29.70 -18.15
N GLY A 468 11.41 -28.44 -18.29
CA GLY A 468 11.51 -27.75 -19.57
C GLY A 468 12.61 -26.68 -19.62
N ALA A 469 13.07 -26.35 -20.83
CA ALA A 469 14.09 -25.34 -21.06
C ALA A 469 13.74 -24.42 -22.24
N LEU A 470 13.99 -23.12 -22.09
CA LEU A 470 13.91 -22.12 -23.16
C LEU A 470 15.32 -21.67 -23.57
N LEU A 471 15.68 -21.91 -24.82
CA LEU A 471 16.90 -21.43 -25.46
C LEU A 471 16.60 -20.08 -26.12
N VAL A 472 17.14 -18.99 -25.59
CA VAL A 472 16.81 -17.62 -26.00
C VAL A 472 17.96 -17.00 -26.77
N TYR A 473 17.69 -16.50 -27.96
CA TYR A 473 18.62 -15.69 -28.75
C TYR A 473 18.01 -14.33 -29.11
N ASP A 474 18.87 -13.38 -29.46
CA ASP A 474 18.49 -12.06 -29.95
C ASP A 474 18.33 -12.11 -31.47
N ILE A 475 17.14 -11.82 -32.01
CA ILE A 475 16.91 -11.91 -33.46
C ILE A 475 17.76 -10.94 -34.28
N THR A 476 18.30 -9.89 -33.65
CA THR A 476 19.15 -8.88 -34.28
C THR A 476 20.64 -9.28 -34.26
N ARG A 477 21.02 -10.32 -33.50
CA ARG A 477 22.42 -10.77 -33.34
C ARG A 477 22.59 -12.25 -33.66
N ARG A 478 23.04 -12.58 -34.88
CA ARG A 478 23.23 -13.96 -35.37
C ARG A 478 24.16 -14.80 -34.50
N GLU A 479 25.20 -14.20 -33.92
CA GLU A 479 26.14 -14.90 -33.03
C GLU A 479 25.44 -15.56 -31.83
N THR A 480 24.47 -14.85 -31.23
CA THR A 480 23.71 -15.38 -30.08
C THR A 480 22.86 -16.59 -30.42
N PHE A 481 22.52 -16.79 -31.69
CA PHE A 481 21.87 -18.00 -32.18
C PHE A 481 22.88 -19.14 -32.37
N ASN A 482 24.06 -18.85 -32.92
CA ASN A 482 25.10 -19.85 -33.14
C ASN A 482 25.59 -20.47 -31.81
N HIS A 483 25.66 -19.67 -30.75
CA HIS A 483 26.05 -20.15 -29.41
C HIS A 483 25.00 -21.05 -28.74
N LEU A 484 23.78 -21.14 -29.26
CA LEU A 484 22.76 -22.00 -28.66
C LEU A 484 23.09 -23.49 -28.77
N ALA A 485 23.95 -23.89 -29.70
CA ALA A 485 24.40 -25.29 -29.82
C ALA A 485 25.10 -25.76 -28.53
N SER A 486 26.04 -24.96 -27.99
CA SER A 486 26.71 -25.29 -26.73
C SER A 486 25.76 -25.28 -25.53
N TRP A 487 24.82 -24.32 -25.50
CA TRP A 487 23.81 -24.26 -24.44
C TRP A 487 22.86 -25.47 -24.47
N LEU A 488 22.53 -25.97 -25.66
CA LEU A 488 21.70 -27.14 -25.86
C LEU A 488 22.43 -28.43 -25.44
N GLU A 489 23.71 -28.56 -25.76
CA GLU A 489 24.54 -29.70 -25.34
C GLU A 489 24.67 -29.75 -23.82
N ASP A 490 25.00 -28.64 -23.17
CA ASP A 490 25.09 -28.54 -21.71
C ASP A 490 23.76 -28.91 -21.03
N ALA A 491 22.63 -28.42 -21.58
CA ALA A 491 21.30 -28.73 -21.07
C ALA A 491 20.96 -30.23 -21.20
N ARG A 492 21.33 -30.87 -22.31
CA ARG A 492 21.12 -32.31 -22.53
C ARG A 492 21.99 -33.19 -21.65
N GLN A 493 23.21 -32.75 -21.33
CA GLN A 493 24.14 -33.51 -20.49
C GLN A 493 23.77 -33.50 -19.00
N HIS A 494 23.08 -32.46 -18.53
CA HIS A 494 22.91 -32.21 -17.09
C HIS A 494 21.45 -32.15 -16.61
N ALA A 495 20.47 -32.09 -17.50
CA ALA A 495 19.06 -32.07 -17.14
C ALA A 495 18.38 -33.45 -17.29
N ASN A 496 17.06 -33.49 -17.05
CA ASN A 496 16.27 -34.69 -17.25
C ASN A 496 16.26 -35.08 -18.76
N PRO A 497 16.50 -36.36 -19.15
CA PRO A 497 16.48 -36.80 -20.54
C PRO A 497 15.15 -36.50 -21.27
N ASN A 498 14.05 -36.47 -20.52
CA ASN A 498 12.72 -36.19 -21.04
C ASN A 498 12.37 -34.70 -21.08
N MET A 499 13.28 -33.82 -20.64
CA MET A 499 13.10 -32.37 -20.61
C MET A 499 12.65 -31.84 -21.97
N THR A 500 11.59 -31.03 -21.97
CA THR A 500 11.11 -30.41 -23.21
C THR A 500 11.84 -29.10 -23.46
N ILE A 501 12.61 -29.05 -24.54
CA ILE A 501 13.44 -27.90 -24.91
C ILE A 501 12.79 -27.14 -26.06
N MET A 502 12.84 -25.82 -26.00
CA MET A 502 12.32 -24.98 -27.07
C MET A 502 13.17 -23.74 -27.32
N LEU A 503 13.26 -23.39 -28.59
CA LEU A 503 13.99 -22.25 -29.11
C LEU A 503 13.11 -20.98 -29.15
N VAL A 504 13.66 -19.84 -28.73
CA VAL A 504 12.96 -18.56 -28.60
C VAL A 504 13.82 -17.42 -29.16
N GLY A 505 13.30 -16.73 -30.18
CA GLY A 505 13.88 -15.47 -30.67
C GLY A 505 13.27 -14.25 -29.98
N ASN A 506 14.08 -13.47 -29.26
CA ASN A 506 13.66 -12.28 -28.52
C ASN A 506 13.91 -10.97 -29.30
N LYS A 507 13.38 -9.83 -28.81
CA LYS A 507 13.39 -8.50 -29.46
C LYS A 507 12.58 -8.46 -30.77
N SER A 508 11.42 -9.09 -30.78
CA SER A 508 10.52 -9.16 -31.93
C SER A 508 10.03 -7.79 -32.41
N ASP A 509 10.00 -6.79 -31.52
CA ASP A 509 9.78 -5.38 -31.82
C ASP A 509 10.83 -4.82 -32.81
N LEU A 510 12.04 -5.36 -32.82
CA LEU A 510 13.11 -5.02 -33.75
C LEU A 510 13.16 -5.94 -34.98
N SER A 511 12.03 -6.54 -35.38
CA SER A 511 11.95 -7.45 -36.53
C SER A 511 12.49 -6.88 -37.85
N HIS A 512 12.49 -5.56 -38.02
CA HIS A 512 13.08 -4.86 -39.16
C HIS A 512 14.63 -4.95 -39.22
N ARG A 513 15.29 -5.29 -38.10
CA ARG A 513 16.76 -5.48 -37.99
C ARG A 513 17.15 -6.94 -37.87
N ARG A 514 16.29 -7.85 -38.33
CA ARG A 514 16.44 -9.30 -38.13
C ARG A 514 17.65 -9.84 -38.90
N ALA A 515 18.54 -10.50 -38.17
CA ALA A 515 19.71 -11.20 -38.69
C ALA A 515 19.50 -12.73 -38.81
N VAL A 516 18.42 -13.27 -38.22
CA VAL A 516 18.09 -14.72 -38.17
C VAL A 516 16.71 -14.99 -38.82
N SER A 517 16.64 -15.93 -39.77
CA SER A 517 15.41 -16.28 -40.52
C SER A 517 14.24 -16.70 -39.59
N LYS A 518 12.99 -16.47 -40.03
CA LYS A 518 11.79 -16.68 -39.21
C LYS A 518 11.65 -18.13 -38.72
N GLU A 519 11.67 -18.31 -37.41
CA GLU A 519 10.92 -19.38 -36.73
C GLU A 519 9.90 -18.75 -35.76
N ARG A 520 8.83 -19.51 -35.47
CA ARG A 520 7.48 -19.07 -35.05
C ARG A 520 7.41 -18.19 -33.77
N ALA A 521 6.27 -17.53 -33.60
CA ALA A 521 5.99 -16.56 -32.54
C ALA A 521 6.09 -17.14 -31.10
N PHE A 522 6.56 -16.27 -30.19
CA PHE A 522 6.91 -16.52 -28.78
C PHE A 522 5.78 -17.12 -27.90
N GLU A 523 4.55 -16.63 -28.01
CA GLU A 523 3.46 -17.09 -27.13
C GLU A 523 2.97 -18.51 -27.45
N GLU A 524 3.01 -18.91 -28.73
CA GLU A 524 2.65 -20.27 -29.15
C GLU A 524 3.66 -21.29 -28.63
N ALA A 525 4.91 -20.88 -28.58
CA ALA A 525 6.04 -21.71 -28.25
C ALA A 525 5.85 -22.24 -26.81
N PHE A 526 5.60 -21.35 -25.86
CA PHE A 526 5.40 -21.73 -24.46
C PHE A 526 4.18 -22.65 -24.25
N ILE A 527 3.05 -22.36 -24.91
CA ILE A 527 1.83 -23.18 -24.83
C ILE A 527 2.08 -24.58 -25.40
N LYS A 528 2.79 -24.68 -26.53
CA LYS A 528 3.16 -25.97 -27.13
C LYS A 528 4.11 -26.76 -26.21
N THR A 529 5.02 -26.10 -25.51
CA THR A 529 5.94 -26.75 -24.57
C THR A 529 5.20 -27.29 -23.35
N ALA A 530 4.37 -26.47 -22.71
CA ALA A 530 3.54 -26.91 -21.59
C ALA A 530 2.56 -28.02 -22.02
N GLY A 531 1.97 -27.91 -23.21
CA GLY A 531 1.11 -28.95 -23.80
C GLY A 531 1.84 -30.28 -24.03
N LYS A 532 3.07 -30.24 -24.55
CA LYS A 532 3.92 -31.44 -24.72
C LYS A 532 4.32 -32.07 -23.39
N ILE A 533 4.63 -31.27 -22.37
CA ILE A 533 4.92 -31.80 -21.03
C ILE A 533 3.68 -32.48 -20.44
N LEU A 534 2.50 -31.88 -20.59
CA LEU A 534 1.23 -32.47 -20.15
C LEU A 534 0.92 -33.78 -20.89
N GLN A 535 1.15 -33.84 -22.19
CA GLN A 535 1.01 -35.06 -22.98
C GLN A 535 1.96 -36.16 -22.47
N LYS A 536 3.23 -35.84 -22.23
CA LYS A 536 4.22 -36.79 -21.68
C LYS A 536 3.86 -37.28 -20.26
N ILE A 537 3.19 -36.46 -19.46
CA ILE A 537 2.65 -36.91 -18.16
C ILE A 537 1.51 -37.91 -18.38
N GLN A 538 0.59 -37.64 -19.32
CA GLN A 538 -0.53 -38.53 -19.65
C GLN A 538 -0.08 -39.87 -20.25
N GLU A 539 1.01 -39.85 -21.03
CA GLU A 539 1.66 -41.03 -21.62
C GLU A 539 2.55 -41.80 -20.62
N GLY A 540 2.67 -41.34 -19.37
CA GLY A 540 3.46 -41.99 -18.32
C GLY A 540 4.98 -41.82 -18.43
N VAL A 541 5.45 -40.95 -19.34
CA VAL A 541 6.88 -40.68 -19.58
C VAL A 541 7.50 -39.84 -18.45
N PHE A 542 6.71 -38.99 -17.81
CA PHE A 542 7.11 -38.30 -16.57
C PHE A 542 6.45 -38.96 -15.36
N ASP A 543 7.26 -39.54 -14.48
CA ASP A 543 6.81 -39.95 -13.15
C ASP A 543 6.67 -38.72 -12.25
N VAL A 544 5.42 -38.30 -12.03
CA VAL A 544 5.04 -37.15 -11.20
C VAL A 544 5.13 -37.44 -9.70
N SER A 545 5.34 -38.71 -9.30
CA SER A 545 5.61 -39.09 -7.91
C SER A 545 7.09 -38.94 -7.53
N ASN A 546 7.97 -38.85 -8.54
CA ASN A 546 9.39 -38.67 -8.37
C ASN A 546 9.79 -37.18 -8.50
N GLU A 547 10.21 -36.56 -7.39
CA GLU A 547 10.58 -35.13 -7.37
C GLU A 547 11.79 -34.79 -8.29
N SER A 548 12.59 -35.78 -8.68
CA SER A 548 13.70 -35.58 -9.63
C SER A 548 13.25 -35.28 -11.07
N SER A 549 11.96 -35.49 -11.37
CA SER A 549 11.34 -35.18 -12.67
C SER A 549 11.15 -33.67 -12.90
N GLY A 550 11.28 -32.83 -11.86
CA GLY A 550 11.07 -31.39 -12.00
C GLY A 550 9.61 -30.94 -12.06
N ILE A 551 8.71 -31.84 -11.73
CA ILE A 551 7.26 -31.66 -11.77
C ILE A 551 6.73 -31.95 -10.37
N LYS A 552 5.99 -31.02 -9.78
CA LYS A 552 5.29 -31.23 -8.49
C LYS A 552 3.79 -31.11 -8.69
N VAL A 553 3.03 -32.03 -8.12
CA VAL A 553 1.56 -32.01 -8.18
C VAL A 553 1.02 -30.94 -7.23
N GLY A 554 0.07 -30.14 -7.70
CA GLY A 554 -0.55 -29.10 -6.88
C GLY A 554 -1.46 -29.64 -5.78
N TYR A 555 -1.71 -28.84 -4.74
CA TYR A 555 -2.61 -29.16 -3.63
C TYR A 555 -4.09 -29.19 -4.08
N GLY A 556 -4.49 -30.28 -4.74
CA GLY A 556 -5.84 -30.46 -5.26
C GLY A 556 -6.17 -31.85 -5.82
N ARG A 557 -5.17 -32.66 -6.22
CA ARG A 557 -5.38 -34.08 -6.52
C ARG A 557 -5.26 -34.90 -5.24
N THR A 558 -6.39 -35.33 -4.69
CA THR A 558 -6.44 -36.59 -3.95
C THR A 558 -5.86 -37.69 -4.85
N GLN A 559 -4.90 -38.46 -4.34
CA GLN A 559 -4.50 -39.71 -4.99
C GLN A 559 -5.78 -40.55 -5.14
N GLY A 560 -6.23 -40.76 -6.37
CA GLY A 560 -7.30 -41.71 -6.66
C GLY A 560 -6.84 -43.12 -6.27
N PRO A 561 -7.77 -44.01 -5.87
CA PRO A 561 -7.42 -45.30 -5.32
C PRO A 561 -6.69 -46.14 -6.38
N ALA A 562 -5.58 -46.76 -5.97
CA ALA A 562 -4.90 -47.76 -6.76
C ALA A 562 -5.90 -48.86 -7.20
N GLY A 563 -5.97 -49.10 -8.51
CA GLY A 563 -6.80 -50.17 -9.08
C GLY A 563 -6.40 -51.55 -8.58
N PRO A 564 -7.28 -52.55 -8.73
CA PRO A 564 -7.15 -53.84 -8.08
C PRO A 564 -5.97 -54.62 -8.68
N ARG A 565 -5.06 -55.09 -7.81
CA ARG A 565 -4.10 -56.14 -8.18
C ARG A 565 -4.81 -57.47 -8.07
N ASP A 566 -5.08 -58.09 -9.21
CA ASP A 566 -5.44 -59.50 -9.29
C ASP A 566 -4.25 -60.41 -8.92
N GLY A 567 -4.53 -61.35 -8.01
CA GLY A 567 -4.05 -62.73 -8.04
C GLY A 567 -2.60 -63.03 -7.66
N ALA A 568 -2.40 -63.58 -6.45
CA ALA A 568 -1.83 -64.93 -6.30
C ALA A 568 -2.05 -65.47 -4.88
N VAL A 569 -2.49 -66.72 -4.85
CA VAL A 569 -2.84 -67.58 -3.71
C VAL A 569 -1.62 -67.90 -2.84
N ALA A 570 -1.77 -67.83 -1.51
CA ALA A 570 -1.07 -68.74 -0.59
C ALA A 570 -1.86 -68.96 0.71
N GLN A 571 -1.89 -70.22 1.12
CA GLN A 571 -2.72 -70.89 2.11
C GLN A 571 -2.44 -70.56 3.59
N ARG A 572 -3.51 -70.70 4.37
CA ARG A 572 -3.66 -71.39 5.67
C ARG A 572 -3.07 -70.81 6.97
N GLY A 573 -3.94 -70.86 7.98
CA GLY A 573 -3.65 -70.96 9.43
C GLY A 573 -3.84 -69.61 10.13
N GLY A 574 -4.78 -69.39 11.04
CA GLY A 574 -5.47 -70.28 11.96
C GLY A 574 -5.23 -69.81 13.40
N CYS A 575 -6.31 -69.39 14.06
CA CYS A 575 -6.53 -69.27 15.51
C CYS A 575 -5.90 -68.13 16.35
N CYS A 576 -6.84 -67.32 16.87
CA CYS A 576 -7.10 -66.95 18.28
C CYS A 576 -6.08 -66.16 19.12
N GLY A 577 -6.61 -65.10 19.73
CA GLY A 577 -6.04 -64.30 20.80
C GLY A 577 -6.85 -63.02 20.96
#